data_AF-A0A7U9ND13-F1
#
_entry.id   AF-A0A7U9ND13-F1
#
_cell.length_a   1.000
_cell.length_b   1.000
_cell.length_c   1.000
_cell.angle_alpha   90.00
_cell.angle_beta   90.00
_cell.angle_gamma   90.00
#
_symmetry.space_group_name_H-M   'P 1'
#
loop_
_entity.id
_entity.type
_entity.pdbx_description
1 polymer ?
#
loop_
_entity_poly.entity_id
_entity_poly.type
_entity_poly.pdbx_seq_one_letter_code
_entity_poly.pdbx_strand_id
1 'polypeptide(L)'
;MFNLFGKKEASADSVGDCQRKKDWAGLAKAYYRMGVEAMEQDRLNEANLWLHRADTIYSAVDEIYEKVGEGITEDCSERIGELEDEALLYNDVPAEVEERSEALRYAKVRIWGLLSLARLVKLGERLSSLPGCGVFGKLDWAVDTAFRCLQGPPSQEEFNGLRDLCGALYELGDDPIFWGMGSEISVPGGAPFQVFDLNGLYGVHLEIDAYLDGILQMVCALSQDEEPPSPETGIITGALLPDYYVRTGAGNLEEVPQIKAELERIWRDYEFVSGDITWEMIEDRIAEYKKLDVLAHI
;
A
#
# COMPACT_ATOMS: atom_id res chain seq x y z
N MET A 1 3.32 3.43 -58.66
CA MET A 1 2.47 2.31 -58.24
C MET A 1 2.72 2.07 -56.76
N PHE A 2 1.68 2.28 -55.95
CA PHE A 2 1.41 1.79 -54.59
C PHE A 2 2.58 1.56 -53.60
N ASN A 3 2.78 2.55 -52.73
CA ASN A 3 2.99 2.32 -51.29
C ASN A 3 1.68 1.79 -50.70
N LEU A 4 1.70 0.72 -49.89
CA LEU A 4 0.70 0.43 -48.84
C LEU A 4 0.98 -0.95 -48.21
N PHE A 5 1.75 -0.99 -47.13
CA PHE A 5 1.55 -1.91 -45.98
C PHE A 5 2.36 -1.36 -44.79
N GLY A 6 2.06 -0.12 -44.40
CA GLY A 6 2.24 0.27 -43.01
C GLY A 6 1.06 -0.34 -42.25
N LYS A 7 1.30 -1.40 -41.46
CA LYS A 7 0.39 -1.74 -40.37
C LYS A 7 0.25 -0.46 -39.55
N LYS A 8 -0.91 0.19 -39.61
CA LYS A 8 -1.29 1.14 -38.57
C LYS A 8 -1.34 0.30 -37.30
N GLU A 9 -0.34 0.42 -36.44
CA GLU A 9 -0.54 0.12 -35.04
C GLU A 9 -1.81 0.87 -34.64
N ALA A 10 -2.84 0.13 -34.22
CA ALA A 10 -4.02 0.75 -33.66
C ALA A 10 -3.52 1.66 -32.55
N SER A 11 -3.89 2.95 -32.57
CA SER A 11 -3.53 3.87 -31.50
C SER A 11 -4.00 3.22 -30.20
N ALA A 12 -3.06 2.85 -29.35
CA ALA A 12 -3.40 2.11 -28.16
C ALA A 12 -4.30 2.99 -27.27
N ASP A 13 -5.38 2.39 -26.77
CA ASP A 13 -6.40 3.10 -26.01
C ASP A 13 -5.77 3.84 -24.81
N SER A 14 -6.35 5.00 -24.47
CA SER A 14 -5.94 5.74 -23.27
C SER A 14 -6.40 5.00 -22.01
N VAL A 15 -5.74 5.25 -20.87
CA VAL A 15 -6.14 4.68 -19.56
C VAL A 15 -7.64 4.84 -19.30
N GLY A 16 -8.18 6.05 -19.50
CA GLY A 16 -9.60 6.32 -19.31
C GLY A 16 -10.52 5.60 -20.30
N ASP A 17 -10.06 5.30 -21.51
CA ASP A 17 -10.83 4.51 -22.47
C ASP A 17 -10.84 3.02 -22.08
N CYS A 18 -9.69 2.48 -21.65
CA CYS A 18 -9.59 1.11 -21.14
C CYS A 18 -10.50 0.91 -19.92
N GLN A 19 -10.48 1.84 -18.97
CA GLN A 19 -11.34 1.82 -17.78
C GLN A 19 -12.83 1.83 -18.15
N ARG A 20 -13.27 2.73 -19.05
CA ARG A 20 -14.68 2.78 -19.49
C ARG A 20 -15.11 1.50 -20.21
N LYS A 21 -14.24 0.92 -21.03
CA LYS A 21 -14.52 -0.31 -21.78
C LYS A 21 -14.37 -1.57 -20.93
N LYS A 22 -13.82 -1.46 -19.72
CA LYS A 22 -13.38 -2.59 -18.88
C LYS A 22 -12.38 -3.49 -19.60
N ASP A 23 -11.51 -2.88 -20.41
CA ASP A 23 -10.41 -3.57 -21.09
C ASP A 23 -9.18 -3.56 -20.17
N TRP A 24 -9.14 -4.54 -19.26
CA TRP A 24 -8.10 -4.62 -18.23
C TRP A 24 -6.73 -5.00 -18.80
N ALA A 25 -6.69 -5.85 -19.83
CA ALA A 25 -5.45 -6.14 -20.54
C ALA A 25 -4.94 -4.91 -21.29
N GLY A 26 -5.82 -4.12 -21.91
CA GLY A 26 -5.47 -2.82 -22.49
C GLY A 26 -4.96 -1.82 -21.44
N LEU A 27 -5.58 -1.81 -20.25
CA LEU A 27 -5.18 -0.97 -19.13
C LEU A 27 -3.77 -1.30 -18.62
N ALA A 28 -3.47 -2.58 -18.37
CA ALA A 28 -2.13 -3.03 -17.99
C ALA A 28 -1.08 -2.64 -19.04
N LYS A 29 -1.37 -2.86 -20.33
CA LYS A 29 -0.50 -2.44 -21.44
C LYS A 29 -0.33 -0.93 -21.52
N ALA A 30 -1.32 -0.14 -21.11
CA ALA A 30 -1.22 1.31 -21.08
C ALA A 30 -0.28 1.78 -19.96
N TYR A 31 -0.44 1.25 -18.75
CA TYR A 31 0.47 1.55 -17.65
C TYR A 31 1.90 1.09 -17.93
N TYR A 32 2.09 -0.12 -18.44
CA TYR A 32 3.43 -0.61 -18.83
C TYR A 32 4.13 0.37 -19.80
N ARG A 33 3.44 0.83 -20.85
CA ARG A 33 4.01 1.80 -21.81
C ARG A 33 4.37 3.13 -21.15
N MET A 34 3.53 3.62 -20.23
CA MET A 34 3.82 4.84 -19.47
C MET A 34 5.04 4.67 -18.57
N GLY A 35 5.22 3.49 -17.97
CA GLY A 35 6.37 3.14 -17.14
C GLY A 35 7.66 3.06 -17.95
N VAL A 36 7.64 2.37 -19.09
CA VAL A 36 8.78 2.32 -20.03
C VAL A 36 9.18 3.72 -20.48
N GLU A 37 8.22 4.55 -20.91
CA GLU A 37 8.50 5.93 -21.33
C GLU A 37 9.08 6.78 -20.18
N ALA A 38 8.60 6.60 -18.95
CA ALA A 38 9.14 7.30 -17.79
C ALA A 38 10.58 6.86 -17.51
N MET A 39 10.87 5.56 -17.58
CA MET A 39 12.21 5.01 -17.39
C MET A 39 13.20 5.50 -18.45
N GLU A 40 12.80 5.52 -19.73
CA GLU A 40 13.61 6.07 -20.83
C GLU A 40 13.93 7.57 -20.67
N GLN A 41 13.12 8.27 -19.88
CA GLN A 41 13.27 9.70 -19.58
C GLN A 41 13.88 9.97 -18.20
N ASP A 42 14.41 8.94 -17.51
CA ASP A 42 15.01 9.04 -16.18
C ASP A 42 14.05 9.59 -15.11
N ARG A 43 12.73 9.34 -15.30
CA ARG A 43 11.65 9.71 -14.36
C ARG A 43 11.31 8.50 -13.49
N LEU A 44 12.26 8.08 -12.67
CA LEU A 44 12.23 6.78 -11.98
C LEU A 44 11.03 6.59 -11.04
N ASN A 45 10.60 7.63 -10.31
CA ASN A 45 9.38 7.57 -9.49
C ASN A 45 8.13 7.27 -10.33
N GLU A 46 8.01 7.90 -11.51
CA GLU A 46 6.90 7.62 -12.43
C GLU A 46 7.02 6.24 -13.07
N ALA A 47 8.24 5.79 -13.38
CA ALA A 47 8.48 4.45 -13.87
C ALA A 47 8.01 3.40 -12.86
N ASN A 48 8.40 3.55 -11.58
CA ASN A 48 7.99 2.68 -10.49
C ASN A 48 6.46 2.63 -10.36
N LEU A 49 5.81 3.79 -10.25
CA LEU A 49 4.34 3.89 -10.21
C LEU A 49 3.66 3.11 -11.35
N TRP A 50 4.05 3.38 -12.60
CA TRP A 50 3.32 2.83 -13.74
C TRP A 50 3.63 1.37 -14.02
N LEU A 51 4.88 0.93 -13.80
CA LEU A 51 5.24 -0.49 -13.97
C LEU A 51 4.57 -1.36 -12.90
N HIS A 52 4.60 -0.96 -11.63
CA HIS A 52 3.91 -1.72 -10.57
C HIS A 52 2.39 -1.72 -10.78
N ARG A 53 1.79 -0.63 -11.28
CA ARG A 53 0.36 -0.65 -11.65
C ARG A 53 0.06 -1.60 -12.80
N ALA A 54 0.97 -1.77 -13.76
CA ALA A 54 0.79 -2.76 -14.81
C ALA A 54 0.87 -4.18 -14.23
N ASP A 55 1.89 -4.41 -13.39
CA ASP A 55 2.15 -5.69 -12.73
C ASP A 55 0.98 -6.16 -11.88
N THR A 56 0.47 -5.32 -10.98
CA THR A 56 -0.69 -5.65 -10.16
C THR A 56 -1.89 -6.10 -11.00
N ILE A 57 -2.15 -5.44 -12.14
CA ILE A 57 -3.33 -5.74 -12.96
C ILE A 57 -3.18 -7.07 -13.70
N TYR A 58 -2.03 -7.35 -14.31
CA TYR A 58 -1.86 -8.60 -15.04
C TYR A 58 -1.63 -9.79 -14.10
N SER A 59 -1.07 -9.57 -12.91
CA SER A 59 -0.83 -10.61 -11.91
C SER A 59 -2.10 -10.98 -11.12
N ALA A 60 -3.07 -10.06 -11.01
CA ALA A 60 -4.33 -10.31 -10.31
C ALA A 60 -5.24 -11.36 -10.98
N VAL A 61 -5.18 -11.51 -12.31
CA VAL A 61 -6.13 -12.35 -13.05
C VAL A 61 -5.45 -13.04 -14.23
N ASP A 62 -5.47 -14.38 -14.24
CA ASP A 62 -4.86 -15.23 -15.27
C ASP A 62 -5.27 -14.83 -16.70
N GLU A 63 -6.56 -14.55 -16.95
CA GLU A 63 -7.01 -14.17 -18.29
C GLU A 63 -6.50 -12.79 -18.74
N ILE A 64 -6.08 -11.93 -17.80
CA ILE A 64 -5.40 -10.67 -18.11
C ILE A 64 -3.95 -10.99 -18.44
N TYR A 65 -3.25 -11.76 -17.60
CA TYR A 65 -1.88 -12.22 -17.84
C TYR A 65 -1.70 -12.78 -19.25
N GLU A 66 -2.54 -13.75 -19.64
CA GLU A 66 -2.51 -14.38 -20.97
C GLU A 66 -2.70 -13.37 -22.12
N LYS A 67 -3.56 -12.37 -21.93
CA LYS A 67 -3.84 -11.34 -22.96
C LYS A 67 -2.74 -10.28 -23.02
N VAL A 68 -2.08 -10.00 -21.90
CA VAL A 68 -0.93 -9.11 -21.84
C VAL A 68 0.24 -9.74 -22.60
N GLY A 69 0.54 -10.99 -22.26
CA GLY A 69 1.52 -11.85 -22.91
C GLY A 69 2.91 -11.75 -22.30
N GLU A 70 3.63 -12.88 -22.32
CA GLU A 70 4.93 -13.09 -21.65
C GLU A 70 5.97 -12.01 -22.00
N GLY A 71 6.04 -11.56 -23.25
CA GLY A 71 7.03 -10.55 -23.65
C GLY A 71 6.84 -9.18 -22.98
N ILE A 72 5.63 -8.83 -22.52
CA ILE A 72 5.42 -7.61 -21.72
C ILE A 72 5.62 -7.91 -20.23
N THR A 73 5.14 -9.04 -19.74
CA THR A 73 5.23 -9.37 -18.30
C THR A 73 6.67 -9.63 -17.87
N GLU A 74 7.48 -10.29 -18.70
CA GLU A 74 8.92 -10.50 -18.46
C GLU A 74 9.69 -9.18 -18.48
N ASP A 75 9.52 -8.34 -19.52
CA ASP A 75 10.20 -7.03 -19.59
C ASP A 75 9.76 -6.09 -18.45
N CYS A 76 8.47 -6.11 -18.07
CA CYS A 76 7.97 -5.35 -16.93
C CYS A 76 8.64 -5.79 -15.62
N SER A 77 8.76 -7.11 -15.39
CA SER A 77 9.44 -7.67 -14.22
C SER A 77 10.93 -7.33 -14.18
N GLU A 78 11.63 -7.41 -15.32
CA GLU A 78 13.05 -7.02 -15.42
C GLU A 78 13.25 -5.54 -15.05
N ARG A 79 12.40 -4.65 -15.55
CA ARG A 79 12.46 -3.21 -15.24
C ARG A 79 12.12 -2.88 -13.79
N ILE A 80 11.16 -3.59 -13.21
CA ILE A 80 10.87 -3.45 -11.77
C ILE A 80 12.12 -3.86 -10.98
N GLY A 81 12.77 -4.97 -11.33
CA GLY A 81 14.04 -5.38 -10.71
C GLY A 81 15.15 -4.34 -10.85
N GLU A 82 15.27 -3.66 -11.98
CA GLU A 82 16.22 -2.53 -12.14
C GLU A 82 15.88 -1.36 -11.19
N LEU A 83 14.60 -1.08 -10.95
CA LEU A 83 14.16 0.00 -10.05
C LEU A 83 14.32 -0.34 -8.56
N GLU A 84 14.37 -1.61 -8.17
CA GLU A 84 14.57 -2.05 -6.78
C GLU A 84 15.97 -1.69 -6.25
N ASP A 85 16.96 -1.54 -7.14
CA ASP A 85 18.34 -1.14 -6.80
C ASP A 85 18.55 0.40 -6.75
N GLU A 86 17.55 1.18 -7.18
CA GLU A 86 17.64 2.64 -7.23
C GLU A 86 17.37 3.29 -5.85
N ALA A 87 17.99 4.44 -5.62
CA ALA A 87 17.80 5.25 -4.41
C ALA A 87 16.47 6.02 -4.47
N LEU A 88 15.36 5.29 -4.38
CA LEU A 88 14.00 5.79 -4.35
C LEU A 88 13.43 5.67 -2.94
N LEU A 89 12.56 6.61 -2.57
CA LEU A 89 11.75 6.50 -1.34
C LEU A 89 11.04 5.15 -1.22
N TYR A 90 10.66 4.55 -2.37
CA TYR A 90 10.06 3.22 -2.46
C TYR A 90 10.93 2.10 -1.87
N ASN A 91 12.25 2.25 -1.90
CA ASN A 91 13.22 1.23 -1.49
C ASN A 91 13.92 1.64 -0.18
N ASP A 92 14.37 2.88 -0.10
CA ASP A 92 15.18 3.40 1.00
C ASP A 92 14.42 3.36 2.33
N VAL A 93 13.12 3.72 2.33
CA VAL A 93 12.33 3.76 3.57
C VAL A 93 12.02 2.36 4.10
N PRO A 94 11.53 1.40 3.28
CA PRO A 94 11.39 0.02 3.75
C PRO A 94 12.70 -0.58 4.26
N ALA A 95 13.82 -0.35 3.58
CA ALA A 95 15.13 -0.84 4.01
C ALA A 95 15.54 -0.24 5.38
N GLU A 96 15.34 1.06 5.59
CA GLU A 96 15.62 1.71 6.88
C GLU A 96 14.69 1.21 7.99
N VAL A 97 13.42 0.94 7.68
CA VAL A 97 12.46 0.32 8.61
C VAL A 97 12.92 -1.07 9.01
N GLU A 98 13.35 -1.89 8.06
CA GLU A 98 13.86 -3.24 8.29
C GLU A 98 15.06 -3.21 9.24
N GLU A 99 16.10 -2.43 8.92
CA GLU A 99 17.31 -2.28 9.74
C GLU A 99 16.96 -1.83 11.18
N ARG A 100 16.09 -0.83 11.32
CA ARG A 100 15.68 -0.32 12.64
C ARG A 100 14.84 -1.33 13.42
N SER A 101 14.04 -2.15 12.74
CA SER A 101 13.21 -3.16 13.39
C SER A 101 14.05 -4.24 14.08
N GLU A 102 15.22 -4.59 13.53
CA GLU A 102 16.15 -5.56 14.12
C GLU A 102 16.70 -5.11 15.48
N ALA A 103 16.79 -3.79 15.70
CA ALA A 103 17.23 -3.21 16.97
C ALA A 103 16.15 -3.25 18.06
N LEU A 104 14.90 -3.56 17.70
CA LEU A 104 13.75 -3.58 18.61
C LEU A 104 13.37 -5.00 19.01
N ARG A 105 12.81 -5.13 20.21
CA ARG A 105 12.11 -6.37 20.58
C ARG A 105 10.83 -6.50 19.76
N TYR A 106 10.43 -7.72 19.43
CA TYR A 106 9.23 -8.00 18.63
C TYR A 106 7.95 -7.33 19.13
N ALA A 107 7.77 -7.20 20.44
CA ALA A 107 6.63 -6.48 21.01
C ALA A 107 6.64 -4.99 20.64
N LYS A 108 7.81 -4.35 20.63
CA LYS A 108 7.99 -2.94 20.26
C LYS A 108 7.82 -2.72 18.76
N VAL A 109 8.27 -3.67 17.93
CA VAL A 109 8.00 -3.65 16.47
C VAL A 109 6.50 -3.71 16.21
N ARG A 110 5.75 -4.61 16.86
CA ARG A 110 4.28 -4.68 16.71
C ARG A 110 3.59 -3.39 17.17
N ILE A 111 4.06 -2.75 18.23
CA ILE A 111 3.52 -1.44 18.65
C ILE A 111 3.81 -0.37 17.58
N TRP A 112 4.99 -0.38 16.97
CA TRP A 112 5.33 0.55 15.89
C TRP A 112 4.41 0.36 14.67
N GLY A 113 4.18 -0.89 14.27
CA GLY A 113 3.20 -1.26 13.25
C GLY A 113 1.77 -0.80 13.61
N LEU A 114 1.35 -0.97 14.86
CA LEU A 114 0.04 -0.51 15.33
C LEU A 114 -0.15 1.00 15.17
N LEU A 115 0.88 1.78 15.50
CA LEU A 115 0.86 3.23 15.37
C LEU A 115 0.74 3.65 13.89
N SER A 116 1.39 2.92 12.97
CA SER A 116 1.23 3.14 11.53
C SER A 116 -0.17 2.82 11.03
N LEU A 117 -0.76 1.70 11.47
CA LEU A 117 -2.15 1.34 11.15
C LEU A 117 -3.13 2.42 11.63
N ALA A 118 -2.91 2.96 12.83
CA ALA A 118 -3.77 3.99 13.43
C ALA A 118 -3.85 5.27 12.57
N ARG A 119 -2.78 5.64 11.86
CA ARG A 119 -2.76 6.82 10.98
C ARG A 119 -3.61 6.65 9.72
N LEU A 120 -3.87 5.41 9.30
CA LEU A 120 -4.67 5.10 8.12
C LEU A 120 -6.18 5.10 8.40
N VAL A 121 -6.62 5.16 9.67
CA VAL A 121 -8.04 5.05 10.04
C VAL A 121 -8.90 6.08 9.33
N LYS A 122 -8.51 7.35 9.33
CA LYS A 122 -9.29 8.41 8.68
C LYS A 122 -9.36 8.26 7.16
N LEU A 123 -8.27 7.82 6.54
CA LEU A 123 -8.25 7.51 5.12
C LEU A 123 -9.19 6.33 4.82
N GLY A 124 -9.13 5.27 5.64
CA GLY A 124 -9.97 4.09 5.50
C GLY A 124 -11.47 4.40 5.62
N GLU A 125 -11.87 5.26 6.57
CA GLU A 125 -13.25 5.77 6.68
C GLU A 125 -13.73 6.49 5.41
N ARG A 126 -12.84 7.28 4.78
CA ARG A 126 -13.17 8.00 3.54
C ARG A 126 -13.32 7.01 2.39
N LEU A 127 -12.39 6.07 2.26
CA LEU A 127 -12.41 5.05 1.21
C LEU A 127 -13.57 4.07 1.35
N SER A 128 -14.02 3.76 2.57
CA SER A 128 -15.14 2.83 2.77
C SER A 128 -16.48 3.30 2.22
N SER A 129 -16.58 4.58 1.85
CA SER A 129 -17.74 5.12 1.13
C SER A 129 -17.79 4.70 -0.34
N LEU A 130 -16.68 4.24 -0.90
CA LEU A 130 -16.59 3.80 -2.29
C LEU A 130 -17.15 2.38 -2.46
N PRO A 131 -17.84 2.08 -3.57
CA PRO A 131 -18.34 0.73 -3.85
C PRO A 131 -17.23 -0.31 -3.76
N GLY A 132 -17.46 -1.35 -2.96
CA GLY A 132 -16.51 -2.47 -2.79
C GLY A 132 -15.30 -2.20 -1.90
N CYS A 133 -15.13 -0.97 -1.40
CA CYS A 133 -14.02 -0.59 -0.52
C CYS A 133 -14.39 -0.64 0.98
N GLY A 134 -15.51 -1.28 1.33
CA GLY A 134 -16.05 -1.30 2.70
C GLY A 134 -15.11 -1.92 3.74
N VAL A 135 -14.15 -2.74 3.31
CA VAL A 135 -13.13 -3.36 4.18
C VAL A 135 -12.31 -2.32 4.95
N PHE A 136 -11.96 -1.19 4.32
CA PHE A 136 -11.21 -0.12 4.97
C PHE A 136 -11.98 0.61 6.07
N GLY A 137 -13.31 0.47 6.12
CA GLY A 137 -14.14 1.05 7.18
C GLY A 137 -13.97 0.35 8.53
N LYS A 138 -13.27 -0.81 8.55
CA LYS A 138 -13.01 -1.60 9.77
C LYS A 138 -11.69 -1.25 10.45
N LEU A 139 -10.87 -0.35 9.90
CA LEU A 139 -9.53 -0.07 10.44
C LEU A 139 -9.58 0.51 11.86
N ASP A 140 -10.57 1.35 12.17
CA ASP A 140 -10.79 1.89 13.54
C ASP A 140 -10.92 0.76 14.58
N TRP A 141 -11.78 -0.21 14.28
CA TRP A 141 -12.01 -1.40 15.09
C TRP A 141 -10.79 -2.33 15.13
N ALA A 142 -10.11 -2.51 13.99
CA ALA A 142 -8.94 -3.37 13.89
C ALA A 142 -7.78 -2.84 14.76
N VAL A 143 -7.55 -1.53 14.77
CA VAL A 143 -6.56 -0.87 15.64
C VAL A 143 -6.87 -1.15 17.11
N ASP A 144 -8.11 -0.91 17.55
CA ASP A 144 -8.48 -1.12 18.96
C ASP A 144 -8.37 -2.60 19.36
N THR A 145 -8.70 -3.51 18.45
CA THR A 145 -8.65 -4.94 18.69
C THR A 145 -7.20 -5.44 18.72
N ALA A 146 -6.37 -5.04 17.77
CA ALA A 146 -4.93 -5.35 17.76
C ALA A 146 -4.23 -4.80 19.01
N PHE A 147 -4.59 -3.58 19.46
CA PHE A 147 -4.08 -3.02 20.71
C PHE A 147 -4.43 -3.88 21.92
N ARG A 148 -5.66 -4.37 22.01
CA ARG A 148 -6.08 -5.31 23.08
C ARG A 148 -5.34 -6.65 22.99
N CYS A 149 -5.14 -7.19 21.79
CA CYS A 149 -4.36 -8.43 21.58
C CYS A 149 -2.92 -8.33 22.09
N LEU A 150 -2.31 -7.14 22.03
CA LEU A 150 -0.96 -6.90 22.57
C LEU A 150 -0.90 -6.92 24.11
N GLN A 151 -2.04 -6.71 24.77
CA GLN A 151 -2.14 -6.68 26.23
C GLN A 151 -2.59 -8.02 26.82
N GLY A 152 -3.28 -8.84 26.04
CA GLY A 152 -3.80 -10.13 26.48
C GLY A 152 -4.62 -10.87 25.41
N PRO A 153 -5.12 -12.06 25.74
CA PRO A 153 -5.85 -12.89 24.79
C PRO A 153 -7.17 -12.22 24.36
N PRO A 154 -7.46 -12.16 23.05
CA PRO A 154 -8.73 -11.64 22.56
C PRO A 154 -9.88 -12.62 22.79
N SER A 155 -11.11 -12.13 22.61
CA SER A 155 -12.27 -13.01 22.44
C SER A 155 -12.22 -13.75 21.09
N GLN A 156 -12.98 -14.85 20.99
CA GLN A 156 -13.10 -15.60 19.74
C GLN A 156 -13.68 -14.76 18.59
N GLU A 157 -14.59 -13.85 18.91
CA GLU A 157 -15.20 -12.92 17.94
C GLU A 157 -14.16 -11.95 17.39
N GLU A 158 -13.35 -11.36 18.27
CA GLU A 158 -12.25 -10.47 17.88
C GLU A 158 -11.21 -11.18 17.02
N PHE A 159 -10.79 -12.38 17.43
CA PHE A 159 -9.83 -13.19 16.67
C PHE A 159 -10.34 -13.51 15.26
N ASN A 160 -11.58 -14.01 15.16
CA ASN A 160 -12.19 -14.34 13.87
C ASN A 160 -12.40 -13.08 13.02
N GLY A 161 -12.79 -11.97 13.63
CA GLY A 161 -12.99 -10.71 12.91
C GLY A 161 -11.71 -10.15 12.31
N LEU A 162 -10.57 -10.26 12.99
CA LEU A 162 -9.27 -9.85 12.47
C LEU A 162 -8.84 -10.77 11.32
N ARG A 163 -9.01 -12.09 11.48
CA ARG A 163 -8.73 -13.07 10.41
C ARG A 163 -9.59 -12.84 9.16
N ASP A 164 -10.87 -12.56 9.33
CA ASP A 164 -11.77 -12.30 8.22
C ASP A 164 -11.44 -10.95 7.54
N LEU A 165 -10.89 -9.98 8.29
CA LEU A 165 -10.37 -8.72 7.74
C LEU A 165 -9.09 -8.93 6.92
N CYS A 166 -8.14 -9.73 7.41
CA CYS A 166 -6.94 -10.17 6.67
C CYS A 166 -7.32 -10.73 5.30
N GLY A 167 -8.16 -11.77 5.28
CA GLY A 167 -8.60 -12.40 4.03
C GLY A 167 -9.27 -11.41 3.06
N ALA A 168 -10.12 -10.52 3.57
CA ALA A 168 -10.78 -9.50 2.73
C ALA A 168 -9.82 -8.43 2.19
N LEU A 169 -8.74 -8.11 2.90
CA LEU A 169 -7.70 -7.20 2.43
C LEU A 169 -6.83 -7.86 1.36
N TYR A 170 -6.43 -9.12 1.57
CA TYR A 170 -5.71 -9.91 0.57
C TYR A 170 -6.49 -10.04 -0.74
N GLU A 171 -7.76 -10.48 -0.66
CA GLU A 171 -8.65 -10.65 -1.82
C GLU A 171 -8.92 -9.32 -2.58
N LEU A 172 -8.79 -8.17 -1.93
CA LEU A 172 -9.01 -6.88 -2.57
C LEU A 172 -7.99 -6.60 -3.69
N GLY A 173 -6.75 -7.08 -3.56
CA GLY A 173 -5.70 -6.88 -4.56
C GLY A 173 -6.06 -7.51 -5.91
N ASP A 174 -6.81 -8.61 -5.90
CA ASP A 174 -7.24 -9.34 -7.10
C ASP A 174 -8.50 -8.74 -7.74
N ASP A 175 -9.22 -7.84 -7.05
CA ASP A 175 -10.49 -7.29 -7.52
C ASP A 175 -10.29 -6.01 -8.38
N PRO A 176 -10.87 -5.94 -9.60
CA PRO A 176 -10.87 -4.71 -10.40
C PRO A 176 -11.44 -3.47 -9.69
N ILE A 177 -12.21 -3.63 -8.61
CA ILE A 177 -12.62 -2.53 -7.73
C ILE A 177 -11.42 -1.75 -7.18
N PHE A 178 -10.31 -2.44 -6.87
CA PHE A 178 -9.08 -1.84 -6.37
C PHE A 178 -8.33 -1.07 -7.47
N TRP A 179 -8.04 -1.73 -8.59
CA TRP A 179 -7.09 -1.22 -9.59
C TRP A 179 -7.74 -0.71 -10.90
N GLY A 180 -8.94 -1.19 -11.25
CA GLY A 180 -9.51 -1.03 -12.60
C GLY A 180 -10.63 0.01 -12.70
N MET A 181 -11.41 0.21 -11.63
CA MET A 181 -12.62 1.02 -11.69
C MET A 181 -12.37 2.54 -11.67
N GLY A 182 -11.16 2.99 -11.33
CA GLY A 182 -10.84 4.41 -11.19
C GLY A 182 -11.61 5.08 -10.04
N SER A 183 -12.02 4.29 -9.04
CA SER A 183 -12.73 4.78 -7.85
C SER A 183 -11.85 5.77 -7.09
N GLU A 184 -12.40 6.93 -6.76
CA GLU A 184 -11.65 8.01 -6.13
C GLU A 184 -12.46 8.79 -5.10
N ILE A 185 -11.77 9.36 -4.12
CA ILE A 185 -12.31 10.33 -3.18
C ILE A 185 -11.72 11.71 -3.45
N SER A 186 -12.50 12.76 -3.21
CA SER A 186 -11.99 14.13 -3.32
C SER A 186 -10.97 14.43 -2.20
N VAL A 187 -9.90 15.13 -2.53
CA VAL A 187 -8.94 15.71 -1.57
C VAL A 187 -9.08 17.22 -1.62
N PRO A 188 -9.43 17.90 -0.50
CA PRO A 188 -9.62 19.35 -0.51
C PRO A 188 -8.33 20.07 -0.92
N GLY A 189 -8.32 20.79 -2.04
CA GLY A 189 -7.14 21.53 -2.50
C GLY A 189 -6.12 20.71 -3.31
N GLY A 190 -6.37 19.42 -3.52
CA GLY A 190 -5.53 18.52 -4.30
C GLY A 190 -6.30 17.80 -5.41
N ALA A 191 -5.59 16.96 -6.16
CA ALA A 191 -6.22 16.03 -7.09
C ALA A 191 -6.97 14.92 -6.32
N PRO A 192 -7.99 14.28 -6.90
CA PRO A 192 -8.67 13.16 -6.26
C PRO A 192 -7.69 12.03 -5.92
N PHE A 193 -7.89 11.37 -4.79
CA PHE A 193 -7.13 10.19 -4.38
C PHE A 193 -7.84 8.94 -4.92
N GLN A 194 -7.14 8.15 -5.71
CA GLN A 194 -7.64 6.90 -6.29
C GLN A 194 -7.40 5.76 -5.31
N VAL A 195 -8.31 4.78 -5.23
CA VAL A 195 -8.10 3.57 -4.41
C VAL A 195 -6.78 2.89 -4.79
N PHE A 196 -6.46 2.88 -6.10
CA PHE A 196 -5.22 2.32 -6.62
C PHE A 196 -3.95 3.11 -6.26
N ASP A 197 -4.06 4.28 -5.63
CA ASP A 197 -2.90 4.96 -5.01
C ASP A 197 -2.40 4.22 -3.77
N LEU A 198 -3.17 3.26 -3.25
CA LEU A 198 -2.72 2.33 -2.22
C LEU A 198 -1.84 1.20 -2.79
N ASN A 199 -1.48 1.22 -4.08
CA ASN A 199 -0.62 0.20 -4.68
C ASN A 199 0.86 0.39 -4.39
N GLY A 200 1.28 1.63 -4.13
CA GLY A 200 2.68 1.95 -3.91
C GLY A 200 3.29 1.17 -2.75
N LEU A 201 4.62 1.02 -2.79
CA LEU A 201 5.39 0.17 -1.87
C LEU A 201 4.95 -1.30 -2.07
N TYR A 202 4.66 -2.05 -1.00
CA TYR A 202 4.16 -3.43 -1.10
C TYR A 202 2.64 -3.52 -1.25
N GLY A 203 1.95 -2.40 -1.51
CA GLY A 203 0.50 -2.31 -1.47
C GLY A 203 -0.01 -2.19 -0.04
N VAL A 204 -0.62 -1.05 0.30
CA VAL A 204 -1.03 -0.72 1.69
C VAL A 204 -2.02 -1.75 2.25
N HIS A 205 -2.88 -2.33 1.42
CA HIS A 205 -3.81 -3.37 1.82
C HIS A 205 -3.10 -4.68 2.23
N LEU A 206 -2.02 -5.06 1.53
CA LEU A 206 -1.19 -6.22 1.85
C LEU A 206 -0.32 -5.96 3.09
N GLU A 207 0.22 -4.75 3.25
CA GLU A 207 0.95 -4.40 4.48
C GLU A 207 0.04 -4.45 5.72
N ILE A 208 -1.21 -3.98 5.60
CA ILE A 208 -2.20 -4.10 6.70
C ILE A 208 -2.52 -5.58 6.96
N ASP A 209 -2.74 -6.37 5.91
CA ASP A 209 -2.98 -7.81 6.03
C ASP A 209 -1.84 -8.52 6.77
N ALA A 210 -0.60 -8.36 6.31
CA ALA A 210 0.60 -8.95 6.91
C ALA A 210 0.78 -8.51 8.36
N TYR A 211 0.55 -7.23 8.68
CA TYR A 211 0.59 -6.75 10.07
C TYR A 211 -0.46 -7.44 10.95
N LEU A 212 -1.71 -7.52 10.49
CA LEU A 212 -2.79 -8.13 11.26
C LEU A 212 -2.61 -9.64 11.40
N ASP A 213 -2.13 -10.33 10.36
CA ASP A 213 -1.78 -11.75 10.45
C ASP A 213 -0.65 -11.97 11.45
N GLY A 214 0.38 -11.11 11.47
CA GLY A 214 1.45 -11.13 12.47
C GLY A 214 0.96 -10.95 13.92
N ILE A 215 -0.18 -10.27 14.14
CA ILE A 215 -0.87 -10.20 15.44
C ILE A 215 -1.61 -11.52 15.73
N LEU A 216 -2.30 -12.10 14.75
CA LEU A 216 -3.00 -13.38 14.90
C LEU A 216 -2.03 -14.52 15.21
N GLN A 217 -0.90 -14.60 14.49
CA GLN A 217 0.16 -15.58 14.74
C GLN A 217 0.74 -15.45 16.15
N MET A 218 0.97 -14.22 16.63
CA MET A 218 1.39 -13.97 18.00
C MET A 218 0.36 -14.49 19.01
N VAL A 219 -0.93 -14.18 18.81
CA VAL A 219 -2.00 -14.66 19.70
C VAL A 219 -2.04 -16.18 19.73
N CYS A 220 -1.92 -16.84 18.58
CA CYS A 220 -1.87 -18.30 18.47
C CYS A 220 -0.70 -18.90 19.26
N ALA A 221 0.52 -18.37 19.07
CA ALA A 221 1.71 -18.85 19.78
C ALA A 221 1.55 -18.69 21.30
N LEU A 222 1.11 -17.51 21.76
CA LEU A 222 0.90 -17.24 23.19
C LEU A 222 -0.16 -18.16 23.80
N SER A 223 -1.22 -18.52 23.05
CA SER A 223 -2.25 -19.44 23.53
C SER A 223 -1.75 -20.88 23.74
N GLN A 224 -0.60 -21.21 23.14
CA GLN A 224 0.07 -22.51 23.23
C GLN A 224 1.29 -22.47 24.16
N ASP A 225 1.50 -21.38 24.90
CA ASP A 225 2.71 -21.12 25.71
C ASP A 225 4.02 -21.16 24.88
N GLU A 226 3.95 -20.77 23.60
CA GLU A 226 5.08 -20.70 22.67
C GLU A 226 5.62 -19.27 22.50
N GLU A 227 6.86 -19.15 22.01
CA GLU A 227 7.45 -17.86 21.66
C GLU A 227 6.80 -17.31 20.37
N PRO A 228 6.32 -16.06 20.36
CA PRO A 228 5.77 -15.46 19.15
C PRO A 228 6.80 -15.41 18.01
N PRO A 229 6.37 -15.62 16.75
CA PRO A 229 7.26 -15.45 15.62
C PRO A 229 7.73 -13.99 15.49
N SER A 230 8.84 -13.81 14.78
CA SER A 230 9.24 -12.48 14.32
C SER A 230 8.07 -11.84 13.56
N PRO A 231 7.75 -10.56 13.80
CA PRO A 231 6.84 -9.83 12.92
C PRO A 231 7.35 -9.91 11.48
N GLU A 232 6.46 -10.20 10.54
CA GLU A 232 6.77 -10.23 9.11
C GLU A 232 7.09 -8.83 8.58
N THR A 233 6.37 -7.83 9.07
CA THR A 233 6.57 -6.42 8.71
C THR A 233 7.00 -5.60 9.92
N GLY A 234 7.89 -4.61 9.72
CA GLY A 234 8.23 -3.61 10.72
C GLY A 234 7.08 -2.63 11.00
N ILE A 235 6.71 -1.86 9.97
CA ILE A 235 5.55 -0.95 9.97
C ILE A 235 4.79 -1.05 8.65
N ILE A 236 3.60 -0.43 8.58
CA ILE A 236 2.89 -0.16 7.34
C ILE A 236 3.44 1.15 6.78
N THR A 237 4.34 1.06 5.81
CA THR A 237 4.98 2.23 5.18
C THR A 237 4.02 2.99 4.25
N GLY A 238 2.92 2.34 3.85
CA GLY A 238 1.84 2.84 3.01
C GLY A 238 1.20 4.17 3.41
N ALA A 239 1.34 4.61 4.66
CA ALA A 239 0.88 5.95 5.08
C ALA A 239 1.62 7.11 4.39
N LEU A 240 2.77 6.84 3.76
CA LEU A 240 3.49 7.80 2.92
C LEU A 240 2.76 8.14 1.61
N LEU A 241 1.95 7.19 1.09
CA LEU A 241 1.15 7.33 -0.13
C LEU A 241 1.95 7.83 -1.35
N PRO A 242 3.14 7.26 -1.67
CA PRO A 242 4.00 7.81 -2.71
C PRO A 242 3.32 7.84 -4.08
N ASP A 243 2.58 6.80 -4.44
CA ASP A 243 1.83 6.71 -5.70
C ASP A 243 0.85 7.86 -5.92
N TYR A 244 0.16 8.31 -4.87
CA TYR A 244 -0.72 9.47 -4.96
C TYR A 244 0.06 10.72 -5.38
N TYR A 245 1.21 10.98 -4.75
CA TYR A 245 2.00 12.16 -5.03
C TYR A 245 2.68 12.09 -6.40
N VAL A 246 3.27 10.94 -6.77
CA VAL A 246 3.84 10.73 -8.11
C VAL A 246 2.77 10.93 -9.18
N ARG A 247 1.62 10.27 -9.06
CA ARG A 247 0.52 10.35 -10.03
C ARG A 247 0.00 11.77 -10.21
N THR A 248 0.03 12.56 -9.13
CA THR A 248 -0.50 13.93 -9.12
C THR A 248 0.55 15.00 -9.42
N GLY A 249 1.77 14.59 -9.77
CA GLY A 249 2.79 15.44 -10.37
C GLY A 249 3.97 15.80 -9.48
N ALA A 250 4.18 15.10 -8.35
CA ALA A 250 5.39 15.24 -7.57
C ALA A 250 6.57 14.59 -8.30
N GLY A 251 7.60 15.37 -8.64
CA GLY A 251 8.84 14.84 -9.24
C GLY A 251 9.81 14.28 -8.19
N ASN A 252 9.93 14.96 -7.05
CA ASN A 252 10.74 14.55 -5.90
C ASN A 252 9.82 14.34 -4.69
N LEU A 253 9.74 13.10 -4.21
CA LEU A 253 8.84 12.71 -3.13
C LEU A 253 9.33 13.21 -1.77
N GLU A 254 10.64 13.24 -1.58
CA GLU A 254 11.30 13.72 -0.37
C GLU A 254 11.04 15.21 -0.13
N GLU A 255 10.66 15.98 -1.15
CA GLU A 255 10.29 17.38 -1.04
C GLU A 255 8.82 17.62 -0.67
N VAL A 256 7.95 16.61 -0.82
CA VAL A 256 6.51 16.71 -0.54
C VAL A 256 6.28 16.93 0.96
N PRO A 257 5.59 18.01 1.38
CA PRO A 257 5.39 18.34 2.79
C PRO A 257 4.73 17.22 3.61
N GLN A 258 3.75 16.53 3.02
CA GLN A 258 3.01 15.45 3.66
C GLN A 258 3.89 14.21 3.85
N ILE A 259 4.72 13.86 2.86
CA ILE A 259 5.70 12.78 2.99
C ILE A 259 6.71 13.10 4.08
N LYS A 260 7.25 14.33 4.11
CA LYS A 260 8.15 14.78 5.20
C LYS A 260 7.51 14.64 6.58
N ALA A 261 6.25 15.07 6.70
CA ALA A 261 5.53 14.98 7.96
C ALA A 261 5.26 13.54 8.39
N GLU A 262 4.97 12.64 7.45
CA GLU A 262 4.78 11.23 7.75
C GLU A 262 6.11 10.53 8.10
N LEU A 263 7.20 10.83 7.39
CA LEU A 263 8.55 10.37 7.77
C LEU A 263 8.92 10.83 9.18
N GLU A 264 8.65 12.09 9.53
CA GLU A 264 8.87 12.57 10.90
C GLU A 264 8.05 11.77 11.93
N ARG A 265 6.79 11.43 11.62
CA ARG A 265 5.95 10.60 12.51
C ARG A 265 6.54 9.19 12.65
N ILE A 266 6.92 8.56 11.55
CA ILE A 266 7.52 7.22 11.54
C ILE A 266 8.75 7.19 12.44
N TRP A 267 9.67 8.15 12.31
CA TRP A 267 10.90 8.18 13.10
C TRP A 267 10.67 8.60 14.56
N ARG A 268 9.72 9.51 14.83
CA ARG A 268 9.32 9.84 16.21
C ARG A 268 8.64 8.68 16.91
N ASP A 269 7.94 7.82 16.17
CA ASP A 269 7.39 6.58 16.72
C ASP A 269 8.49 5.58 17.03
N TYR A 270 9.48 5.44 16.15
CA TYR A 270 10.66 4.61 16.43
C TYR A 270 11.37 5.04 17.72
N GLU A 271 11.64 6.34 17.88
CA GLU A 271 12.23 6.89 19.10
C GLU A 271 11.36 6.63 20.33
N PHE A 272 10.04 6.82 20.20
CA PHE A 272 9.07 6.55 21.25
C PHE A 272 9.10 5.08 21.67
N VAL A 273 8.96 4.13 20.74
CA VAL A 273 8.95 2.70 21.07
C VAL A 273 10.32 2.20 21.53
N SER A 274 11.41 2.84 21.12
CA SER A 274 12.76 2.52 21.60
C SER A 274 12.94 2.81 23.09
N GLY A 275 12.23 3.81 23.63
CA GLY A 275 12.27 4.20 25.04
C GLY A 275 11.46 3.31 25.99
N ASP A 276 11.30 3.79 27.22
CA ASP A 276 10.39 3.21 28.22
C ASP A 276 8.98 3.75 27.99
N ILE A 277 8.05 2.87 27.61
CA ILE A 277 6.67 3.21 27.26
C ILE A 277 5.68 2.49 28.19
N THR A 278 4.52 3.10 28.40
CA THR A 278 3.39 2.49 29.11
C THR A 278 2.22 2.28 28.15
N TRP A 279 1.26 1.43 28.53
CA TRP A 279 0.05 1.23 27.75
C TRP A 279 -0.78 2.51 27.59
N GLU A 280 -0.85 3.36 28.62
CA GLU A 280 -1.52 4.66 28.56
C GLU A 280 -0.88 5.58 27.52
N MET A 281 0.46 5.65 27.47
CA MET A 281 1.17 6.44 26.46
C MET A 281 0.92 5.96 25.03
N ILE A 282 0.77 4.64 24.84
CA ILE A 282 0.46 4.05 23.53
C ILE A 282 -0.99 4.37 23.15
N GLU A 283 -1.93 4.22 24.09
CA GLU A 283 -3.35 4.53 23.88
C GLU A 283 -3.57 5.99 23.49
N ASP A 284 -2.94 6.93 24.19
CA ASP A 284 -3.01 8.36 23.87
C ASP A 284 -2.53 8.65 22.45
N ARG A 285 -1.41 8.05 22.04
CA ARG A 285 -0.85 8.24 20.70
C ARG A 285 -1.73 7.61 19.61
N ILE A 286 -2.30 6.43 19.87
CA ILE A 286 -3.29 5.82 18.98
C ILE A 286 -4.50 6.76 18.81
N ALA A 287 -5.03 7.31 19.90
CA ALA A 287 -6.18 8.19 19.86
C ALA A 287 -5.92 9.51 19.10
N GLU A 288 -4.67 10.00 19.10
CA GLU A 288 -4.24 11.11 18.25
C GLU A 288 -4.18 10.71 16.77
N TYR A 289 -3.55 9.57 16.45
CA TYR A 289 -3.39 9.11 15.07
C TYR A 289 -4.70 8.71 14.39
N LYS A 290 -5.67 8.16 15.13
CA LYS A 290 -7.01 7.87 14.59
C LYS A 290 -7.76 9.12 14.10
N LYS A 291 -7.36 10.32 14.56
CA LYS A 291 -7.92 11.61 14.14
C LYS A 291 -7.14 12.26 12.99
N LEU A 292 -5.95 11.77 12.67
CA LEU A 292 -5.09 12.30 11.64
C LEU A 292 -5.70 12.01 10.27
N ASP A 293 -5.81 13.05 9.43
CA ASP A 293 -6.06 12.87 7.99
C ASP A 293 -4.73 13.01 7.26
N VAL A 294 -4.16 11.88 6.81
CA VAL A 294 -2.86 11.84 6.10
C VAL A 294 -2.88 12.55 4.75
N LEU A 295 -4.07 12.85 4.21
CA LEU A 295 -4.24 13.63 2.97
C LEU A 295 -4.52 15.12 3.22
N ALA A 296 -4.65 15.55 4.47
CA ALA A 296 -4.87 16.97 4.77
C ALA A 296 -3.61 17.78 4.43
N HIS A 297 -3.79 18.93 3.76
CA HIS A 297 -2.70 19.86 3.52
C HIS A 297 -2.16 20.44 4.84
N ILE A 298 -0.84 20.55 4.90
CA ILE A 298 -0.06 21.10 6.03
C ILE A 298 0.28 22.57 5.74
#